data_AF-A0AAI8SJF4-F1
#
_entry.id   AF-A0AAI8SJF4-F1
#
_cell.length_a   1.000
_cell.length_b   1.000
_cell.length_c   1.000
_cell.angle_alpha   90.00
_cell.angle_beta   90.00
_cell.angle_gamma   90.00
#
_symmetry.space_group_name_H-M   'P 1'
#
loop_
_entity.id
_entity.type
_entity.pdbx_description
1 polymer ?
#
loop_
_entity_poly.entity_id
_entity_poly.type
_entity_poly.pdbx_seq_one_letter_code
_entity_poly.pdbx_strand_id
1 'polypeptide(L)'
;MVGVELPGSAALSLVSKVLPLDPEATVFTAMLSGWADQQRARVCKPPTVQARASVVRRFAEFTGTYPWQWQADDADAFFSQLLSGAEPKADSTVRGYQNALRLFGDFVTDTRYGWASLCAERFGQAPAQILHDWNTVRHVNEFEGRPGRRPLSYDEVQELFDAADGLVDQARLRHRKGALSALRDSTLLKTVYAYGLLSGAQPDAAA
;
A
#
# COMPACT_ATOMS: atom_id res chain seq x y z
N MET A 1 -10.72 -34.09 6.54
CA MET A 1 -9.52 -33.42 5.99
C MET A 1 -8.97 -32.57 7.11
N VAL A 2 -7.85 -32.95 7.72
CA VAL A 2 -7.26 -32.22 8.84
C VAL A 2 -6.79 -30.87 8.30
N GLY A 3 -7.42 -29.78 8.76
CA GLY A 3 -7.09 -28.42 8.32
C GLY A 3 -5.63 -28.13 8.66
N VAL A 4 -4.84 -27.75 7.66
CA VAL A 4 -3.45 -27.32 7.88
C VAL A 4 -3.51 -26.05 8.72
N GLU A 5 -2.84 -26.05 9.89
CA GLU A 5 -2.70 -24.87 10.76
C GLU A 5 -1.75 -23.84 10.11
N LEU A 6 -2.23 -23.16 9.08
CA LEU A 6 -1.50 -22.08 8.42
C LEU A 6 -1.70 -20.77 9.18
N PRO A 7 -0.67 -19.92 9.32
CA PRO A 7 -0.82 -18.56 9.82
C PRO A 7 -1.91 -17.81 9.05
N GLY A 8 -2.94 -17.36 9.77
CA GLY A 8 -4.10 -16.69 9.20
C GLY A 8 -5.27 -17.59 8.77
N SER A 9 -5.22 -18.89 9.04
CA SER A 9 -6.37 -19.78 8.82
C SER A 9 -7.55 -19.44 9.74
N ALA A 10 -8.77 -19.65 9.26
CA ALA A 10 -10.00 -19.43 10.03
C ALA A 10 -9.99 -20.18 11.37
N ALA A 11 -9.46 -21.41 11.37
CA ALA A 11 -9.35 -22.24 12.56
C ALA A 11 -8.49 -21.59 13.66
N LEU A 12 -7.34 -21.00 13.29
CA LEU A 12 -6.46 -20.31 14.25
C LEU A 12 -6.98 -18.93 14.63
N SER A 13 -7.63 -18.22 13.71
CA SER A 13 -8.11 -16.86 13.95
C SER A 13 -9.40 -16.79 14.77
N LEU A 14 -10.19 -17.88 14.82
CA LEU A 14 -11.47 -17.94 15.54
C LEU A 14 -11.44 -18.81 16.80
N VAL A 15 -10.26 -19.04 17.40
CA VAL A 15 -10.12 -19.73 18.70
C VAL A 15 -10.66 -18.83 19.83
N SER A 16 -11.98 -18.67 19.89
CA SER A 16 -12.66 -18.06 21.04
C SER A 16 -14.02 -18.73 21.24
N LYS A 17 -14.25 -19.25 22.45
CA LYS A 17 -15.48 -19.93 22.88
C LYS A 17 -16.60 -18.94 23.28
N VAL A 18 -16.50 -17.68 22.88
CA VAL A 18 -17.47 -16.63 23.25
C VAL A 18 -18.41 -16.38 22.07
N LEU A 19 -19.72 -16.48 22.31
CA LEU A 19 -20.74 -16.15 21.33
C LEU A 19 -20.67 -14.63 21.04
N PRO A 20 -20.30 -14.19 19.82
CA PRO A 20 -20.24 -12.78 19.53
C PRO A 20 -21.64 -12.20 19.33
N LEU A 21 -21.87 -10.98 19.83
CA LEU A 21 -23.13 -10.22 19.62
C LEU A 21 -23.36 -9.85 18.15
N ASP A 22 -22.28 -9.69 17.38
CA ASP A 22 -22.30 -9.48 15.93
C ASP A 22 -21.36 -10.52 15.26
N PRO A 23 -21.92 -11.61 14.69
CA PRO A 23 -21.13 -12.66 14.08
C PRO A 23 -20.40 -12.20 12.82
N GLU A 24 -20.97 -11.26 12.05
CA GLU A 24 -20.39 -10.81 10.79
C GLU A 24 -19.16 -9.92 11.05
N ALA A 25 -19.29 -8.91 11.91
CA ALA A 25 -18.18 -8.04 12.30
C ALA A 25 -17.03 -8.83 12.95
N THR A 26 -17.37 -9.87 13.72
CA THR A 26 -16.37 -10.73 14.37
C THR A 26 -15.57 -11.53 13.35
N VAL A 27 -16.25 -12.17 12.39
CA VAL A 27 -15.57 -12.93 11.34
C VAL A 27 -14.71 -12.01 10.47
N PHE A 28 -15.21 -10.83 10.12
CA PHE A 28 -14.44 -9.86 9.35
C PHE A 28 -13.17 -9.39 10.10
N THR A 29 -13.30 -9.09 11.39
CA THR A 29 -12.14 -8.73 12.23
C THR A 29 -11.13 -9.87 12.30
N ALA A 30 -11.60 -11.11 12.42
CA ALA A 30 -10.75 -12.30 12.42
C ALA A 30 -10.04 -12.51 11.07
N MET A 31 -10.72 -12.28 9.93
CA MET A 31 -10.10 -12.31 8.60
C MET A 31 -8.97 -11.29 8.48
N LEU A 32 -9.17 -10.06 8.94
CA LEU A 32 -8.13 -9.03 8.91
C LEU A 32 -6.95 -9.37 9.81
N SER A 33 -7.21 -9.93 11.00
CA SER A 33 -6.15 -10.39 11.90
C SER A 33 -5.36 -11.54 11.27
N GLY A 34 -6.06 -12.54 10.72
CA GLY A 34 -5.42 -13.66 10.05
C GLY A 34 -4.61 -13.24 8.83
N TRP A 35 -5.13 -12.30 8.03
CA TRP A 35 -4.39 -11.75 6.89
C TRP A 35 -3.14 -10.98 7.34
N ALA A 36 -3.20 -10.29 8.47
CA ALA A 36 -2.03 -9.64 9.05
C ALA A 36 -0.97 -10.66 9.49
N ASP A 37 -1.37 -11.80 10.07
CA ASP A 37 -0.46 -12.90 10.44
C ASP A 37 0.19 -13.52 9.19
N GLN A 38 -0.60 -13.78 8.15
CA GLN A 38 -0.11 -14.30 6.87
C GLN A 38 0.94 -13.38 6.25
N GLN A 39 0.67 -12.07 6.22
CA GLN A 39 1.61 -11.09 5.66
C GLN A 39 2.88 -10.98 6.50
N ARG A 40 2.78 -11.01 7.84
CA ARG A 40 3.95 -11.02 8.73
C ARG A 40 4.81 -12.28 8.54
N ALA A 41 4.19 -13.45 8.36
CA ALA A 41 4.90 -14.68 8.04
C ALA A 41 5.65 -14.61 6.69
N ARG A 42 5.19 -13.75 5.77
CA ARG A 42 5.86 -13.43 4.50
C ARG A 42 6.82 -12.24 4.60
N VAL A 43 7.27 -11.90 5.81
CA VAL A 43 8.25 -10.84 6.09
C VAL A 43 7.77 -9.45 5.62
N CYS A 44 6.46 -9.22 5.58
CA CYS A 44 5.89 -7.91 5.28
C CYS A 44 6.08 -6.97 6.48
N LYS A 45 6.54 -5.74 6.23
CA LYS A 45 6.79 -4.76 7.30
C LYS A 45 5.46 -4.30 7.93
N PRO A 46 5.40 -4.06 9.26
CA PRO A 46 4.16 -3.67 9.95
C PRO A 46 3.41 -2.47 9.34
N PRO A 47 4.09 -1.38 8.90
CA PRO A 47 3.40 -0.25 8.26
C PRO A 47 2.65 -0.65 6.98
N THR A 48 3.23 -1.56 6.19
CA THR A 48 2.61 -2.05 4.95
C THR A 48 1.39 -2.91 5.24
N VAL A 49 1.47 -3.77 6.26
CA VAL A 49 0.33 -4.59 6.72
C VAL A 49 -0.83 -3.69 7.18
N GLN A 50 -0.53 -2.67 7.99
CA GLN A 50 -1.53 -1.72 8.48
C GLN A 50 -2.17 -0.91 7.35
N ALA A 51 -1.36 -0.40 6.42
CA ALA A 51 -1.85 0.35 5.26
C ALA A 51 -2.80 -0.48 4.41
N ARG A 52 -2.45 -1.74 4.12
CA ARG A 52 -3.31 -2.66 3.38
C ARG A 52 -4.62 -2.98 4.11
N ALA A 53 -4.56 -3.29 5.40
CA ALA A 53 -5.76 -3.55 6.20
C ALA A 53 -6.68 -2.31 6.30
N SER A 54 -6.12 -1.08 6.28
CA SER A 54 -6.91 0.15 6.24
C SER A 54 -7.70 0.29 4.95
N VAL A 55 -7.15 -0.15 3.80
CA VAL A 55 -7.90 -0.14 2.53
C VAL A 55 -9.11 -1.08 2.60
N VAL A 56 -8.92 -2.31 3.08
CA VAL A 56 -10.00 -3.30 3.18
C VAL A 56 -11.11 -2.80 4.12
N ARG A 57 -10.75 -2.18 5.25
CA ARG A 57 -11.73 -1.55 6.15
C ARG A 57 -12.49 -0.41 5.49
N ARG A 58 -11.80 0.48 4.78
CA ARG A 58 -12.46 1.57 4.05
C ARG A 58 -13.43 1.04 3.00
N PHE A 59 -13.09 -0.06 2.33
CA PHE A 59 -13.99 -0.69 1.35
C PHE A 59 -15.23 -1.30 2.01
N ALA A 60 -15.07 -1.99 3.16
CA ALA A 60 -16.19 -2.48 3.96
C ALA A 60 -17.09 -1.33 4.45
N GLU A 61 -16.50 -0.24 4.91
CA GLU A 61 -17.22 0.97 5.34
C GLU A 61 -17.97 1.63 4.17
N PHE A 62 -17.38 1.66 2.97
CA PHE A 62 -18.00 2.22 1.77
C PHE A 62 -19.20 1.41 1.31
N THR A 63 -19.07 0.09 1.28
CA THR A 63 -20.13 -0.82 0.82
C THR A 63 -21.20 -1.05 1.88
N GLY A 64 -20.86 -0.89 3.16
CA GLY A 64 -21.73 -1.27 4.29
C GLY A 64 -21.93 -2.77 4.41
N THR A 65 -21.12 -3.58 3.71
CA THR A 65 -21.26 -5.04 3.62
C THR A 65 -19.91 -5.73 3.85
N TYR A 66 -19.95 -7.05 3.97
CA TYR A 66 -18.81 -7.89 4.31
C TYR A 66 -18.24 -8.66 3.11
N PRO A 67 -17.01 -9.23 3.21
CA PRO A 67 -16.32 -9.83 2.06
C PRO A 67 -17.07 -10.91 1.28
N TRP A 68 -18.00 -11.64 1.90
CA TRP A 68 -18.83 -12.65 1.24
C TRP A 68 -20.02 -12.09 0.45
N GLN A 69 -20.32 -10.79 0.62
CA GLN A 69 -21.41 -10.09 -0.08
C GLN A 69 -20.89 -9.20 -1.22
N TRP A 70 -19.61 -8.81 -1.19
CA TRP A 70 -19.03 -7.89 -2.16
C TRP A 70 -19.12 -8.40 -3.61
N GLN A 71 -19.43 -7.47 -4.51
CA GLN A 71 -19.51 -7.70 -5.95
C GLN A 71 -18.47 -6.86 -6.71
N ALA A 72 -18.29 -7.18 -7.99
CA ALA A 72 -17.46 -6.38 -8.89
C ALA A 72 -17.97 -4.93 -9.00
N ASP A 73 -19.29 -4.73 -9.05
CA ASP A 73 -19.92 -3.42 -9.14
C ASP A 73 -19.62 -2.52 -7.93
N ASP A 74 -19.47 -3.11 -6.73
CA ASP A 74 -19.08 -2.38 -5.51
C ASP A 74 -17.66 -1.81 -5.66
N ALA A 75 -16.76 -2.59 -6.26
CA ALA A 75 -15.39 -2.15 -6.53
C ALA A 75 -15.37 -1.02 -7.56
N ASP A 76 -16.15 -1.13 -8.63
CA ASP A 76 -16.27 -0.09 -9.66
C ASP A 76 -16.81 1.22 -9.08
N ALA A 77 -17.86 1.14 -8.25
CA ALA A 77 -18.42 2.29 -7.56
C ALA A 77 -17.40 2.94 -6.62
N PHE A 78 -16.64 2.14 -5.87
CA PHE A 78 -15.62 2.63 -4.95
C PHE A 78 -14.48 3.35 -5.69
N PHE A 79 -13.93 2.76 -6.75
CA PHE A 79 -12.85 3.40 -7.50
C PHE A 79 -13.31 4.62 -8.28
N SER A 80 -14.54 4.58 -8.83
CA SER A 80 -15.16 5.74 -9.44
C SER A 80 -15.23 6.91 -8.46
N GLN A 81 -15.72 6.67 -7.23
CA GLN A 81 -15.77 7.71 -6.20
C GLN A 81 -14.38 8.24 -5.81
N LEU A 82 -13.36 7.38 -5.74
CA LEU A 82 -11.99 7.82 -5.43
C LEU A 82 -11.39 8.69 -6.53
N LEU A 83 -11.78 8.48 -7.79
CA LEU A 83 -11.28 9.23 -8.95
C LEU A 83 -12.08 10.50 -9.23
N SER A 84 -13.40 10.50 -8.97
CA SER A 84 -14.30 11.60 -9.32
C SER A 84 -14.84 12.38 -8.12
N GLY A 85 -14.47 12.02 -6.89
CA GLY A 85 -14.93 12.68 -5.67
C GLY A 85 -14.41 14.11 -5.51
N ALA A 86 -14.83 14.78 -4.42
CA ALA A 86 -14.42 16.16 -4.12
C ALA A 86 -12.90 16.33 -3.96
N GLU A 87 -12.21 15.28 -3.52
CA GLU A 87 -10.74 15.20 -3.47
C GLU A 87 -10.25 13.95 -4.23
N PRO A 88 -10.10 14.05 -5.56
CA PRO A 88 -9.63 12.94 -6.38
C PRO A 88 -8.29 12.38 -5.89
N LYS A 89 -8.22 11.05 -5.74
CA LYS A 89 -6.98 10.37 -5.38
C LYS A 89 -6.06 10.25 -6.60
N ALA A 90 -4.76 10.22 -6.33
CA ALA A 90 -3.77 9.91 -7.35
C ALA A 90 -4.01 8.50 -7.91
N ASP A 91 -3.75 8.31 -9.20
CA ASP A 91 -3.81 6.99 -9.83
C ASP A 91 -2.93 5.97 -9.10
N SER A 92 -1.75 6.39 -8.62
CA SER A 92 -0.85 5.53 -7.82
C SER A 92 -1.46 5.09 -6.49
N THR A 93 -2.25 5.94 -5.85
CA THR A 93 -2.99 5.62 -4.63
C THR A 93 -4.10 4.61 -4.92
N VAL A 94 -4.86 4.84 -6.00
CA VAL A 94 -5.94 3.93 -6.43
C VAL A 94 -5.38 2.55 -6.79
N ARG A 95 -4.24 2.49 -7.49
CA ARG A 95 -3.52 1.22 -7.74
C ARG A 95 -3.08 0.53 -6.47
N GLY A 96 -2.59 1.28 -5.48
CA GLY A 96 -2.27 0.74 -4.16
C GLY A 96 -3.49 0.09 -3.50
N TYR A 97 -4.67 0.69 -3.65
CA TYR A 97 -5.92 0.15 -3.11
C TYR A 97 -6.38 -1.11 -3.85
N GLN A 98 -6.34 -1.09 -5.20
CA GLN A 98 -6.62 -2.27 -6.03
C GLN A 98 -5.73 -3.45 -5.65
N ASN A 99 -4.42 -3.23 -5.48
CA ASN A 99 -3.49 -4.27 -5.07
C ASN A 99 -3.83 -4.83 -3.68
N ALA A 100 -4.12 -3.97 -2.71
CA ALA A 100 -4.50 -4.41 -1.37
C ALA A 100 -5.78 -5.26 -1.37
N LEU A 101 -6.81 -4.83 -2.10
CA LEU A 101 -8.07 -5.57 -2.22
C LEU A 101 -7.89 -6.91 -2.96
N ARG A 102 -7.11 -6.94 -4.05
CA ARG A 102 -6.80 -8.17 -4.77
C ARG A 102 -6.09 -9.19 -3.87
N LEU A 103 -5.03 -8.77 -3.17
CA LEU A 103 -4.28 -9.62 -2.24
C LEU A 103 -5.15 -10.14 -1.08
N PHE A 104 -6.09 -9.33 -0.59
CA PHE A 104 -7.04 -9.76 0.42
C PHE A 104 -8.03 -10.79 -0.15
N GLY A 105 -8.59 -10.51 -1.33
CA GLY A 105 -9.47 -11.43 -2.08
C GLY A 105 -8.82 -12.79 -2.30
N ASP A 106 -7.56 -12.82 -2.76
CA ASP A 106 -6.79 -14.05 -2.95
C ASP A 106 -6.60 -14.83 -1.64
N PHE A 107 -6.40 -14.11 -0.51
CA PHE A 107 -6.26 -14.74 0.80
C PHE A 107 -7.57 -15.37 1.30
N VAL A 108 -8.71 -14.67 1.19
CA VAL A 108 -9.99 -15.18 1.70
C VAL A 108 -10.63 -16.24 0.81
N THR A 109 -10.25 -16.28 -0.47
CA THR A 109 -10.72 -17.29 -1.44
C THR A 109 -9.83 -18.53 -1.50
N ASP A 110 -8.58 -18.47 -1.03
CA ASP A 110 -7.70 -19.64 -0.98
C ASP A 110 -8.24 -20.67 0.04
N THR A 111 -8.66 -21.81 -0.50
CA THR A 111 -9.19 -22.97 0.22
C THR A 111 -8.32 -23.43 1.39
N ARG A 112 -7.00 -23.18 1.34
CA ARG A 112 -6.05 -23.56 2.39
C ARG A 112 -6.29 -22.83 3.71
N TYR A 113 -6.85 -21.62 3.67
CA TYR A 113 -7.15 -20.85 4.88
C TYR A 113 -8.54 -21.13 5.45
N GLY A 114 -9.44 -21.74 4.67
CA GLY A 114 -10.77 -22.18 5.11
C GLY A 114 -11.81 -21.06 5.28
N TRP A 115 -11.49 -19.82 4.92
CA TRP A 115 -12.41 -18.68 5.03
C TRP A 115 -13.66 -18.83 4.15
N ALA A 116 -13.49 -19.29 2.91
CA ALA A 116 -14.60 -19.52 2.00
C ALA A 116 -15.60 -20.56 2.54
N SER A 117 -15.13 -21.71 3.01
CA SER A 117 -16.00 -22.74 3.60
C SER A 117 -16.72 -22.22 4.85
N LEU A 118 -15.98 -21.52 5.73
CA LEU A 118 -16.54 -20.96 6.96
C LEU A 118 -17.70 -19.99 6.67
N CYS A 119 -17.51 -19.07 5.72
CA CYS A 119 -18.54 -18.11 5.36
C CYS A 119 -19.73 -18.78 4.69
N ALA A 120 -19.50 -19.77 3.80
CA ALA A 120 -20.58 -20.52 3.18
C ALA A 120 -21.44 -21.24 4.24
N GLU A 121 -20.81 -21.87 5.23
CA GLU A 121 -21.51 -22.55 6.33
C GLU A 121 -22.26 -21.60 7.26
N ARG A 122 -21.66 -20.43 7.58
CA ARG A 122 -22.22 -19.50 8.58
C ARG A 122 -23.21 -18.49 8.00
N PHE A 123 -22.99 -18.04 6.78
CA PHE A 123 -23.70 -16.91 6.16
C PHE A 123 -24.37 -17.30 4.83
N GLY A 124 -24.21 -18.54 4.36
CA GLY A 124 -24.80 -19.01 3.10
C GLY A 124 -24.11 -18.47 1.83
N GLN A 125 -23.05 -17.67 1.98
CA GLN A 125 -22.30 -17.04 0.90
C GLN A 125 -20.80 -17.16 1.17
N ALA A 126 -19.99 -17.24 0.12
CA ALA A 126 -18.53 -17.29 0.23
C ALA A 126 -17.90 -16.02 -0.37
N PRO A 127 -16.78 -15.53 0.18
CA PRO A 127 -15.99 -14.49 -0.47
C PRO A 127 -15.58 -14.91 -1.88
N ALA A 128 -15.52 -13.91 -2.76
CA ALA A 128 -15.04 -14.05 -4.13
C ALA A 128 -13.99 -12.97 -4.43
N GLN A 129 -13.17 -13.21 -5.46
CA GLN A 129 -12.31 -12.15 -5.99
C GLN A 129 -13.20 -11.17 -6.75
N ILE A 130 -13.24 -9.92 -6.29
CA ILE A 130 -14.05 -8.85 -6.91
C ILE A 130 -13.26 -8.08 -7.97
N LEU A 131 -11.94 -8.24 -8.04
CA LEU A 131 -11.07 -7.55 -8.99
C LEU A 131 -10.55 -8.49 -10.08
N HIS A 132 -11.18 -8.40 -11.25
CA HIS A 132 -10.86 -9.11 -12.48
C HIS A 132 -10.12 -8.23 -13.49
N ASP A 133 -9.65 -8.83 -14.59
CA ASP A 133 -8.91 -8.11 -15.64
C ASP A 133 -9.76 -7.10 -16.41
N TRP A 134 -11.09 -7.18 -16.30
CA TRP A 134 -12.04 -6.33 -17.01
C TRP A 134 -12.54 -5.13 -16.18
N ASN A 135 -12.41 -5.17 -14.85
CA ASN A 135 -12.76 -4.07 -13.94
C ASN A 135 -11.54 -3.48 -13.20
N THR A 136 -10.33 -3.86 -13.62
CA THR A 136 -9.09 -3.22 -13.18
C THR A 136 -8.46 -2.46 -14.34
N VAL A 137 -7.85 -1.31 -14.05
CA VAL A 137 -7.21 -0.44 -15.05
C VAL A 137 -6.17 -1.26 -15.82
N ARG A 138 -6.45 -1.56 -17.09
CA ARG A 138 -5.57 -2.34 -17.94
C ARG A 138 -4.31 -1.52 -18.26
N HIS A 139 -3.17 -2.10 -17.93
CA HIS A 139 -1.83 -1.51 -18.08
C HIS A 139 -1.55 -0.99 -19.49
N VAL A 140 -1.61 0.34 -19.68
CA VAL A 140 -0.99 1.03 -20.83
C VAL A 140 -0.52 2.41 -20.36
N ASN A 141 0.56 2.46 -19.57
CA ASN A 141 1.42 3.64 -19.53
C ASN A 141 2.79 3.21 -18.98
N GLU A 142 3.80 3.24 -19.85
CA GLU A 142 5.19 2.99 -19.48
C GLU A 142 5.76 4.08 -18.53
N PHE A 143 5.02 5.18 -18.34
CA PHE A 143 5.40 6.24 -17.40
C PHE A 143 4.19 6.89 -16.74
N GLU A 144 3.99 6.60 -15.44
CA GLU A 144 2.93 7.19 -14.60
C GLU A 144 3.52 8.19 -13.58
N GLY A 145 4.46 9.03 -14.00
CA GLY A 145 4.92 10.15 -13.19
C GLY A 145 3.91 11.31 -13.30
N ARG A 146 3.39 11.80 -12.16
CA ARG A 146 2.72 13.12 -12.13
C ARG A 146 3.64 14.14 -12.81
N PRO A 147 3.15 15.14 -13.57
CA PRO A 147 3.99 16.17 -14.19
C PRO A 147 4.99 16.82 -13.22
N GLY A 148 4.60 16.96 -11.94
CA GLY A 148 5.45 17.50 -10.87
C GLY A 148 6.50 16.55 -10.27
N ARG A 149 6.62 15.30 -10.75
CA ARG A 149 7.66 14.31 -10.35
C ARG A 149 8.23 13.61 -11.58
N ARG A 150 8.40 14.34 -12.68
CA ARG A 150 9.12 13.83 -13.85
C ARG A 150 10.64 13.78 -13.59
N PRO A 151 11.38 12.83 -14.17
CA PRO A 151 12.82 12.91 -14.23
C PRO A 151 13.27 14.23 -14.87
N LEU A 152 14.30 14.85 -14.29
CA LEU A 152 14.96 16.01 -14.88
C LEU A 152 15.64 15.60 -16.20
N SER A 153 15.60 16.47 -17.19
CA SER A 153 16.45 16.34 -18.39
C SER A 153 17.92 16.59 -18.03
N TYR A 154 18.83 16.24 -18.95
CA TYR A 154 20.25 16.46 -18.74
C TYR A 154 20.57 17.94 -18.50
N ASP A 155 19.96 18.84 -19.28
CA ASP A 155 20.14 20.28 -19.15
C ASP A 155 19.61 20.79 -17.81
N GLU A 156 18.44 20.33 -17.36
CA GLU A 156 17.89 20.69 -16.06
C GLU A 156 18.74 20.17 -14.88
N VAL A 157 19.40 19.02 -15.03
CA VAL A 157 20.37 18.53 -14.03
C VAL A 157 21.58 19.45 -13.98
N GLN A 158 22.11 19.88 -15.13
CA GLN A 158 23.22 20.81 -15.19
C GLN A 158 22.85 22.15 -14.56
N GLU A 159 21.68 22.71 -14.89
CA GLU A 159 21.16 23.94 -14.28
C GLU A 159 21.01 23.82 -12.76
N LEU A 160 20.56 22.65 -12.28
CA LEU A 160 20.45 22.39 -10.85
C LEU A 160 21.83 22.37 -10.15
N PHE A 161 22.85 21.78 -10.78
CA PHE A 161 24.22 21.79 -10.26
C PHE A 161 24.83 23.18 -10.26
N ASP A 162 24.63 23.93 -11.34
CA ASP A 162 25.12 25.30 -11.47
C ASP A 162 24.46 26.21 -10.42
N ALA A 163 23.15 26.04 -10.19
CA ALA A 163 22.44 26.73 -9.13
C ALA A 163 23.00 26.38 -7.73
N ALA A 164 23.27 25.10 -7.46
CA ALA A 164 23.84 24.65 -6.19
C ALA A 164 25.24 25.23 -5.94
N ASP A 165 26.11 25.25 -6.95
CA ASP A 165 27.44 25.86 -6.87
C ASP A 165 27.36 27.39 -6.74
N GLY A 166 26.45 28.03 -7.49
CA GLY A 166 26.20 29.46 -7.38
C GLY A 166 25.77 29.88 -5.97
N LEU A 167 25.03 29.04 -5.25
CA LEU A 167 24.71 29.28 -3.83
C LEU A 167 25.96 29.25 -2.93
N VAL A 168 26.94 28.39 -3.23
CA VAL A 168 28.24 28.37 -2.52
C VAL A 168 28.99 29.67 -2.76
N ASP A 169 29.07 30.11 -4.00
CA ASP A 169 29.78 31.33 -4.38
C ASP A 169 29.13 32.57 -3.77
N GLN A 170 27.80 32.66 -3.80
CA GLN A 170 27.07 33.72 -3.11
C GLN A 170 27.28 33.71 -1.60
N ALA A 171 27.34 32.53 -0.97
CA ALA A 171 27.57 32.41 0.47
C ALA A 171 29.00 32.83 0.86
N ARG A 172 29.99 32.52 0.01
CA ARG A 172 31.39 32.95 0.15
C ARG A 172 31.54 34.46 0.01
N LEU A 173 30.97 35.04 -1.05
CA LEU A 173 31.00 36.48 -1.31
C LEU A 173 30.34 37.31 -0.20
N ARG A 174 29.30 36.78 0.43
CA ARG A 174 28.59 37.43 1.54
C ARG A 174 29.27 37.21 2.91
N HIS A 175 30.41 36.52 2.96
CA HIS A 175 31.13 36.15 4.19
C HIS A 175 30.25 35.54 5.29
N ARG A 176 29.18 34.84 4.91
CA ARG A 176 28.26 34.21 5.87
C ARG A 176 28.79 32.82 6.25
N LYS A 177 28.60 32.44 7.52
CA LYS A 177 28.96 31.10 8.06
C LYS A 177 28.36 29.91 7.28
N GLY A 178 27.39 30.14 6.39
CA GLY A 178 26.73 29.12 5.58
C GLY A 178 27.52 28.60 4.38
N ALA A 179 28.70 29.13 4.06
CA ALA A 179 29.47 28.70 2.88
C ALA A 179 29.87 27.21 2.90
N LEU A 180 30.22 26.68 4.07
CA LEU A 180 30.53 25.25 4.23
C LEU A 180 29.29 24.36 4.12
N SER A 181 28.15 24.81 4.65
CA SER A 181 26.88 24.08 4.53
C SER A 181 26.42 24.01 3.07
N ALA A 182 26.48 25.12 2.34
CA ALA A 182 26.14 25.15 0.92
C ALA A 182 27.07 24.23 0.10
N LEU A 183 28.38 24.24 0.39
CA LEU A 183 29.34 23.37 -0.28
C LEU A 183 29.05 21.88 -0.03
N ARG A 184 28.71 21.53 1.22
CA ARG A 184 28.31 20.18 1.59
C ARG A 184 27.06 19.75 0.83
N ASP A 185 26.04 20.61 0.79
CA ASP A 185 24.76 20.29 0.15
C ASP A 185 24.92 20.14 -1.38
N SER A 186 25.74 20.99 -2.04
CA SER A 186 26.11 20.82 -3.47
C SER A 186 26.84 19.49 -3.71
N THR A 187 27.80 19.14 -2.86
CA THR A 187 28.57 17.89 -2.99
C THR A 187 27.68 16.66 -2.79
N LEU A 188 26.79 16.69 -1.79
CA LEU A 188 25.84 15.62 -1.53
C LEU A 188 24.88 15.42 -2.70
N LEU A 189 24.35 16.51 -3.26
CA LEU A 189 23.47 16.47 -4.42
C LEU A 189 24.13 15.78 -5.62
N LYS A 190 25.37 16.17 -5.95
CA LYS A 190 26.15 15.58 -7.05
C LYS A 190 26.50 14.11 -6.79
N THR A 191 26.83 13.76 -5.55
CA THR A 191 27.12 12.37 -5.15
C THR A 191 25.89 11.48 -5.27
N VAL A 192 24.74 11.95 -4.78
CA VAL A 192 23.46 11.23 -4.90
C VAL A 192 23.11 11.00 -6.36
N TYR A 193 23.27 12.02 -7.21
CA TYR A 193 23.02 11.89 -8.65
C TYR A 193 23.98 10.90 -9.31
N ALA A 194 25.29 11.02 -9.07
CA ALA A 194 26.31 10.20 -9.72
C ALA A 194 26.22 8.71 -9.36
N TYR A 195 25.80 8.39 -8.13
CA TYR A 195 25.79 7.02 -7.60
C TYR A 195 24.38 6.46 -7.36
N GLY A 196 23.31 7.23 -7.61
CA GLY A 196 21.93 6.79 -7.43
C GLY A 196 21.54 6.48 -5.98
N LEU A 197 22.12 7.18 -5.00
CA LEU A 197 21.91 6.89 -3.57
C LEU A 197 20.54 7.37 -3.09
N LEU A 198 19.82 6.54 -2.32
CA LEU A 198 18.54 6.93 -1.73
C LEU A 198 18.77 7.87 -0.53
N SER A 199 18.04 8.99 -0.48
CA SER A 199 18.01 9.89 0.66
C SER A 199 17.25 9.22 1.83
N GLY A 200 17.93 8.36 2.59
CA GLY A 200 17.32 7.65 3.70
C GLY A 200 18.04 6.40 4.20
N ALA A 201 19.32 6.20 3.90
CA ALA A 201 20.12 5.18 4.58
C ALA A 201 20.41 5.68 6.02
N GLN A 202 19.49 5.39 6.93
CA GLN A 202 19.77 5.43 8.35
C GLN A 202 20.86 4.38 8.61
N PRO A 203 22.01 4.73 9.23
CA PRO A 203 23.00 3.72 9.56
C PRO A 203 22.33 2.74 10.53
N ASP A 204 22.25 1.47 10.16
CA ASP A 204 21.87 0.41 11.07
C ASP A 204 22.81 0.48 12.27
N ALA A 205 22.26 0.92 13.41
CA ALA A 205 22.92 0.83 14.69
C ALA A 205 22.94 -0.64 15.10
N ALA A 206 23.91 -1.40 14.57
CA ALA A 206 24.29 -2.68 15.10
C ALA A 206 25.30 -2.45 16.24
N ALA A 207 24.82 -2.65 17.47
CA ALA A 207 25.63 -2.96 18.65
C ALA A 207 25.03 -4.23 19.27
#